data_AF-V9LAK1-F1
#
_entry.id   AF-V9LAK1-F1
#
_cell.length_a   1.000
_cell.length_b   1.000
_cell.length_c   1.000
_cell.angle_alpha   90.00
_cell.angle_beta   90.00
_cell.angle_gamma   90.00
#
_symmetry.space_group_name_H-M   'P 1'
#
loop_
_entity.id
_entity.type
_entity.pdbx_description
1 polymer ?
#
loop_
_entity_poly.entity_id
_entity_poly.type
_entity_poly.pdbx_seq_one_letter_code
_entity_poly.pdbx_strand_id
1 'polypeptide(L)'
;MIRAIEVVWYILSTVTWLSSGAGGQHVCWQALLRCQEEKECKWAYSQYTTACDSFLKGARKQCPSHCIGALVKLNQTHSGPDLESCDCGQDAQCRRAKRAIEPCMPRRYRADSADATDLGCTEARQRCEEESVCHSAMEDYLSNCGQLFNGRRCTHECRSTIQYLLSIPSGVSLNTCVCDGVERPFCEVVKDNMHKFCSINGQTVFTAGPGPGPGPDSEENYYYEDYDINKTDLKPERSGEADTRTSGSPGHQHQPRPR
;
A
#
# COMPACT_ATOMS: atom_id res chain seq x y z
N MET A 1 -24.29 -7.16 -58.33
CA MET A 1 -24.86 -7.86 -57.15
C MET A 1 -23.77 -8.43 -56.24
N ILE A 2 -22.77 -9.14 -56.76
CA ILE A 2 -21.68 -9.76 -55.96
C ILE A 2 -20.88 -8.74 -55.12
N ARG A 3 -20.55 -7.56 -55.67
CA ARG A 3 -19.84 -6.51 -54.93
C ARG A 3 -20.63 -5.88 -53.79
N ALA A 4 -21.96 -5.89 -53.85
CA ALA A 4 -22.79 -5.39 -52.74
C ALA A 4 -22.78 -6.38 -51.56
N ILE A 5 -22.67 -7.68 -51.85
CA ILE A 5 -22.62 -8.73 -50.83
C ILE A 5 -21.27 -8.69 -50.10
N GLU A 6 -20.15 -8.52 -50.80
CA GLU A 6 -18.83 -8.40 -50.18
C GLU A 6 -18.69 -7.17 -49.28
N VAL A 7 -19.27 -6.03 -49.68
CA VAL A 7 -19.28 -4.81 -48.86
C VAL A 7 -20.12 -5.00 -47.59
N VAL A 8 -21.26 -5.68 -47.69
CA VAL A 8 -22.09 -6.00 -46.51
C VAL A 8 -21.36 -6.94 -45.54
N TRP A 9 -20.61 -7.92 -46.04
CA TRP A 9 -19.79 -8.81 -45.21
C TRP A 9 -18.63 -8.08 -44.52
N TYR A 10 -17.96 -7.14 -45.21
CA TYR A 10 -16.91 -6.31 -44.61
C TYR A 10 -17.45 -5.32 -43.56
N ILE A 11 -18.67 -4.79 -43.76
CA ILE A 11 -19.31 -3.92 -42.77
C ILE A 11 -19.74 -4.73 -41.53
N LEU A 12 -20.26 -5.95 -41.71
CA LEU A 12 -20.66 -6.80 -40.58
C LEU A 12 -19.44 -7.30 -39.76
N SER A 13 -18.30 -7.57 -40.41
CA SER A 13 -17.07 -7.98 -39.72
C SER A 13 -16.39 -6.83 -38.95
N THR A 14 -16.49 -5.61 -39.46
CA THR A 14 -15.94 -4.42 -38.78
C THR A 14 -16.80 -3.96 -37.60
N VAL A 15 -18.13 -4.05 -37.70
CA VAL A 15 -19.04 -3.73 -36.57
C VAL A 15 -18.88 -4.70 -35.39
N THR A 16 -18.54 -5.97 -35.65
CA THR A 16 -18.29 -6.96 -34.58
C THR A 16 -16.95 -6.74 -33.86
N TRP A 17 -15.97 -6.10 -34.50
CA TRP A 17 -14.68 -5.78 -33.87
C TRP A 17 -14.70 -4.49 -33.03
N LEU A 18 -15.56 -3.52 -33.33
CA LEU A 18 -15.66 -2.29 -32.53
C LEU A 18 -16.42 -2.46 -31.20
N SER A 19 -16.99 -3.63 -30.92
CA SER A 19 -17.90 -3.83 -29.78
C SER A 19 -17.21 -4.33 -28.50
N SER A 20 -15.90 -4.64 -28.52
CA SER A 20 -15.23 -5.31 -27.40
C SER A 20 -14.63 -4.38 -26.33
N GLY A 21 -14.98 -3.09 -26.32
CA GLY A 21 -14.39 -2.09 -25.40
C GLY A 21 -15.35 -1.48 -24.38
N ALA A 22 -16.58 -1.95 -24.25
CA ALA A 22 -17.52 -1.40 -23.27
C ALA A 22 -17.53 -2.27 -22.00
N GLY A 23 -16.73 -1.89 -21.00
CA GLY A 23 -16.96 -2.34 -19.63
C GLY A 23 -18.37 -1.92 -19.23
N GLY A 24 -19.32 -2.85 -19.26
CA GLY A 24 -20.73 -2.57 -19.04
C GLY A 24 -20.94 -1.98 -17.66
N GLN A 25 -21.22 -0.68 -17.58
CA GLN A 25 -21.46 -0.02 -16.31
C GLN A 25 -22.79 -0.51 -15.73
N HIS A 26 -22.71 -1.46 -14.80
CA HIS A 26 -23.88 -2.03 -14.13
C HIS A 26 -24.53 -1.03 -13.18
N VAL A 27 -25.85 -1.15 -12.95
CA VAL A 27 -26.49 -0.43 -11.83
C VAL A 27 -26.06 -1.11 -10.53
N CYS A 28 -25.82 -0.35 -9.46
CA CYS A 28 -25.20 -0.91 -8.24
C CYS A 28 -25.98 -2.05 -7.57
N TRP A 29 -27.30 -2.08 -7.70
CA TRP A 29 -28.09 -3.22 -7.21
C TRP A 29 -27.83 -4.49 -8.04
N GLN A 30 -27.58 -4.38 -9.34
CA GLN A 30 -27.24 -5.52 -10.21
C GLN A 30 -25.85 -6.07 -9.88
N ALA A 31 -24.87 -5.17 -9.72
CA ALA A 31 -23.52 -5.54 -9.28
C ALA A 31 -23.57 -6.27 -7.93
N LEU A 32 -24.41 -5.79 -7.00
CA LEU A 32 -24.62 -6.45 -5.72
C LEU A 32 -25.23 -7.84 -5.85
N LEU A 33 -26.24 -8.03 -6.70
CA LEU A 33 -26.84 -9.36 -6.91
C LEU A 33 -25.80 -10.37 -7.42
N ARG A 34 -24.98 -9.98 -8.41
CA ARG A 34 -23.90 -10.84 -8.93
C ARG A 34 -22.87 -11.19 -7.85
N CYS A 35 -22.46 -10.19 -7.07
CA CYS A 35 -21.58 -10.43 -5.93
C CYS A 35 -22.18 -11.39 -4.90
N GLN A 36 -23.51 -11.37 -4.70
CA GLN A 36 -24.18 -12.27 -3.76
C GLN A 36 -24.31 -13.72 -4.29
N GLU A 37 -24.35 -13.90 -5.61
CA GLU A 37 -24.33 -15.23 -6.26
C GLU A 37 -22.94 -15.88 -6.15
N GLU A 38 -21.89 -15.07 -6.16
CA GLU A 38 -20.51 -15.50 -5.94
C GLU A 38 -20.21 -15.71 -4.45
N LYS A 39 -19.89 -16.93 -4.03
CA LYS A 39 -19.63 -17.26 -2.61
C LYS A 39 -18.54 -16.39 -1.98
N GLU A 40 -17.43 -16.18 -2.68
CA GLU A 40 -16.29 -15.41 -2.19
C GLU A 40 -16.62 -13.92 -2.09
N CYS A 41 -17.23 -13.34 -3.13
CA CYS A 41 -17.67 -11.95 -3.12
C CYS A 41 -18.72 -11.70 -2.03
N LYS A 42 -19.70 -12.59 -1.86
CA LYS A 42 -20.67 -12.50 -0.76
C LYS A 42 -20.01 -12.44 0.61
N TRP A 43 -19.03 -13.31 0.86
CA TRP A 43 -18.30 -13.31 2.12
C TRP A 43 -17.48 -12.02 2.29
N ALA A 44 -16.74 -11.61 1.26
CA ALA A 44 -15.93 -10.39 1.28
C ALA A 44 -16.79 -9.14 1.48
N TYR A 45 -17.97 -9.08 0.87
CA TYR A 45 -18.93 -7.99 1.02
C TYR A 45 -19.44 -7.89 2.47
N SER A 46 -19.72 -9.02 3.12
CA SER A 46 -20.10 -9.06 4.54
C SER A 46 -18.99 -8.54 5.46
N GLN A 47 -17.73 -8.90 5.16
CA GLN A 47 -16.58 -8.38 5.90
C GLN A 47 -16.42 -6.87 5.69
N TYR A 48 -16.57 -6.40 4.46
CA TYR A 48 -16.54 -4.97 4.12
C TYR A 48 -17.58 -4.17 4.89
N THR A 49 -18.86 -4.57 4.85
CA THR A 49 -19.94 -3.83 5.53
C THR A 49 -19.72 -3.79 7.04
N THR A 50 -19.21 -4.87 7.63
CA THR A 50 -18.88 -4.94 9.06
C THR A 50 -17.68 -4.06 9.42
N ALA A 51 -16.58 -4.17 8.66
CA ALA A 51 -15.33 -3.46 8.91
C ALA A 51 -15.47 -1.94 8.73
N CYS A 52 -16.28 -1.52 7.76
CA CYS A 52 -16.45 -0.11 7.40
C CYS A 52 -17.67 0.56 8.07
N ASP A 53 -18.47 -0.17 8.85
CA ASP A 53 -19.74 0.32 9.43
C ASP A 53 -19.61 1.66 10.16
N SER A 54 -18.60 1.79 11.04
CA SER A 54 -18.35 3.01 11.81
C SER A 54 -17.99 4.22 10.93
N PHE A 55 -17.34 3.98 9.79
CA PHE A 55 -16.96 5.02 8.84
C PHE A 55 -18.12 5.38 7.89
N LEU A 56 -18.85 4.38 7.39
CA LEU A 56 -20.05 4.55 6.57
C LEU A 56 -21.16 5.32 7.29
N LYS A 57 -21.28 5.13 8.61
CA LYS A 57 -22.20 5.88 9.48
C LYS A 57 -21.71 7.28 9.85
N GLY A 58 -20.49 7.65 9.46
CA GLY A 58 -19.88 8.95 9.78
C GLY A 58 -19.42 9.10 11.23
N ALA A 59 -19.28 8.00 11.99
CA ALA A 59 -18.82 8.04 13.38
C ALA A 59 -17.30 8.24 13.50
N ARG A 60 -16.56 8.05 12.40
CA ARG A 60 -15.10 8.29 12.31
C ARG A 60 -14.77 9.11 11.06
N LYS A 61 -13.73 9.96 11.17
CA LYS A 61 -13.23 10.80 10.06
C LYS A 61 -12.07 10.16 9.29
N GLN A 62 -11.46 9.11 9.83
CA GLN A 62 -10.34 8.39 9.23
C GLN A 62 -10.72 6.93 8.98
N CYS A 63 -10.25 6.38 7.86
CA CYS A 63 -10.49 5.00 7.45
C CYS A 63 -9.76 4.02 8.37
N PRO A 64 -10.47 3.11 9.05
CA PRO A 64 -9.82 2.06 9.83
C PRO A 64 -9.03 1.12 8.93
N SER A 65 -7.85 0.67 9.39
CA SER A 65 -6.98 -0.25 8.61
C SER A 65 -7.70 -1.54 8.19
N HIS A 66 -8.54 -2.12 9.04
CA HIS A 66 -9.33 -3.32 8.73
C HIS A 66 -10.43 -3.07 7.68
N CYS A 67 -10.97 -1.84 7.59
CA CYS A 67 -11.90 -1.46 6.52
C CYS A 67 -11.18 -1.43 5.15
N ILE A 68 -9.98 -0.86 5.11
CA ILE A 68 -9.14 -0.82 3.91
C ILE A 68 -8.81 -2.25 3.45
N GLY A 69 -8.36 -3.11 4.37
CA GLY A 69 -8.09 -4.52 4.05
C GLY A 69 -9.32 -5.28 3.53
N ALA A 70 -10.50 -5.02 4.11
CA ALA A 70 -11.75 -5.63 3.65
C ALA A 70 -12.16 -5.15 2.24
N LEU A 71 -11.96 -3.86 1.93
CA LEU A 71 -12.17 -3.30 0.59
C LEU A 71 -11.21 -3.90 -0.44
N VAL A 72 -9.92 -4.05 -0.10
CA VAL A 72 -8.94 -4.71 -0.97
C VAL A 72 -9.40 -6.13 -1.29
N LYS A 73 -9.79 -6.90 -0.27
CA LYS A 73 -10.24 -8.28 -0.44
C LYS A 73 -11.53 -8.39 -1.25
N LEU A 74 -12.47 -7.45 -1.07
CA LEU A 74 -13.67 -7.36 -1.90
C LEU A 74 -13.30 -7.08 -3.36
N ASN A 75 -12.38 -6.16 -3.62
CA ASN A 75 -11.99 -5.81 -4.99
C ASN A 75 -11.13 -6.89 -5.70
N GLN A 76 -10.67 -7.91 -4.97
CA GLN A 76 -9.94 -9.05 -5.54
C GLN A 76 -10.85 -10.19 -6.00
N THR A 77 -12.14 -10.15 -5.67
CA THR A 77 -13.11 -11.16 -6.13
C THR A 77 -13.55 -10.87 -7.57
N HIS A 78 -14.20 -11.84 -8.22
CA HIS A 78 -14.57 -11.68 -9.61
C HIS A 78 -15.59 -10.54 -9.81
N SER A 79 -16.64 -10.48 -8.98
CA SER A 79 -17.72 -9.50 -9.11
C SER A 79 -17.56 -8.27 -8.21
N GLY A 80 -16.52 -8.21 -7.38
CA GLY A 80 -16.26 -7.12 -6.45
C GLY A 80 -15.99 -5.76 -7.12
N PRO A 81 -15.13 -5.68 -8.16
CA PRO A 81 -14.84 -4.44 -8.88
C PRO A 81 -16.08 -3.74 -9.47
N ASP A 82 -17.12 -4.51 -9.81
CA ASP A 82 -18.37 -3.96 -10.33
C ASP A 82 -19.09 -3.09 -9.29
N LEU A 83 -18.94 -3.37 -8.00
CA LEU A 83 -19.52 -2.56 -6.91
C LEU A 83 -18.88 -1.18 -6.82
N GLU A 84 -17.59 -1.07 -7.16
CA GLU A 84 -16.87 0.20 -7.20
C GLU A 84 -17.29 1.03 -8.42
N SER A 85 -17.44 0.42 -9.58
CA SER A 85 -17.67 1.12 -10.86
C SER A 85 -19.14 1.32 -11.23
N CYS A 86 -20.07 0.63 -10.57
CA CYS A 86 -21.50 0.69 -10.87
C CYS A 86 -22.13 2.09 -10.75
N ASP A 87 -23.23 2.31 -11.45
CA ASP A 87 -24.05 3.52 -11.34
C ASP A 87 -25.10 3.38 -10.21
N CYS A 88 -25.15 4.38 -9.32
CA CYS A 88 -26.18 4.47 -8.29
C CYS A 88 -27.51 5.02 -8.81
N GLY A 89 -27.53 5.65 -9.99
CA GLY A 89 -28.69 6.36 -10.52
C GLY A 89 -29.23 7.39 -9.51
N GLN A 90 -30.51 7.28 -9.16
CA GLN A 90 -31.16 8.20 -8.24
C GLN A 90 -31.00 7.84 -6.75
N ASP A 91 -30.45 6.67 -6.42
CA ASP A 91 -30.31 6.22 -5.03
C ASP A 91 -29.35 7.12 -4.24
N ALA A 92 -29.91 7.88 -3.29
CA ALA A 92 -29.15 8.80 -2.44
C ALA A 92 -28.28 8.07 -1.41
N GLN A 93 -28.72 6.90 -0.92
CA GLN A 93 -27.96 6.10 0.04
C GLN A 93 -26.76 5.46 -0.63
N CYS A 94 -26.94 4.89 -1.82
CA CYS A 94 -25.84 4.37 -2.64
C CYS A 94 -24.79 5.46 -2.91
N ARG A 95 -25.23 6.63 -3.40
CA ARG A 95 -24.31 7.75 -3.67
C ARG A 95 -23.59 8.24 -2.42
N ARG A 96 -24.27 8.29 -1.28
CA ARG A 96 -23.66 8.65 0.02
C ARG A 96 -22.64 7.60 0.43
N ALA A 97 -22.95 6.32 0.34
CA ALA A 97 -22.04 5.24 0.70
C ALA A 97 -20.79 5.24 -0.20
N LYS A 98 -20.95 5.36 -1.52
CA LYS A 98 -19.82 5.44 -2.46
C LYS A 98 -18.92 6.65 -2.19
N ARG A 99 -19.51 7.83 -1.92
CA ARG A 99 -18.73 9.02 -1.52
C ARG A 99 -18.06 8.87 -0.15
N ALA A 100 -18.76 8.27 0.81
CA ALA A 100 -18.23 8.07 2.14
C ALA A 100 -17.04 7.13 2.12
N ILE A 101 -17.07 6.06 1.31
CA ILE A 101 -16.01 5.04 1.28
C ILE A 101 -14.85 5.39 0.35
N GLU A 102 -15.03 6.35 -0.56
CA GLU A 102 -14.01 6.78 -1.52
C GLU A 102 -12.64 7.11 -0.90
N PRO A 103 -12.55 7.79 0.26
CA PRO A 103 -11.27 8.00 0.96
C PRO A 103 -10.59 6.72 1.45
N CYS A 104 -11.34 5.63 1.65
CA CYS A 104 -10.79 4.34 2.06
C CYS A 104 -10.40 3.46 0.87
N MET A 105 -10.87 3.81 -0.33
CA MET A 105 -10.59 3.00 -1.50
C MET A 105 -9.14 3.22 -1.94
N PRO A 106 -8.37 2.14 -2.06
CA PRO A 106 -7.11 2.13 -2.79
C PRO A 106 -7.31 2.71 -4.19
N ARG A 107 -7.07 4.00 -4.41
CA ARG A 107 -7.18 4.59 -5.75
C ARG A 107 -6.14 3.91 -6.63
N ARG A 108 -6.56 3.00 -7.50
CA ARG A 108 -5.72 2.48 -8.58
C ARG A 108 -5.49 3.65 -9.54
N TYR A 109 -4.25 4.00 -9.87
CA TYR A 109 -4.00 4.98 -10.91
C TYR A 109 -4.76 4.57 -12.19
N ARG A 110 -5.63 5.46 -12.65
CA ARG A 110 -6.39 5.30 -13.90
C ARG A 110 -5.58 5.92 -15.03
N ALA A 111 -4.88 5.06 -15.78
CA ALA A 111 -4.11 5.45 -16.98
C ALA A 111 -4.98 6.15 -18.06
N ASP A 112 -6.30 6.09 -17.92
CA ASP A 112 -7.34 6.67 -18.75
C ASP A 112 -7.66 8.16 -18.44
N SER A 113 -7.02 8.78 -17.45
CA SER A 113 -7.11 10.24 -17.28
C SER A 113 -6.19 10.95 -18.27
N ALA A 114 -6.79 11.62 -19.25
CA ALA A 114 -6.10 12.30 -20.36
C ALA A 114 -5.14 13.43 -19.94
N ASP A 115 -5.10 13.79 -18.65
CA ASP A 115 -4.20 14.77 -18.04
C ASP A 115 -3.07 14.12 -17.20
N ALA A 116 -2.90 12.79 -17.24
CA ALA A 116 -2.03 12.09 -16.31
C ALA A 116 -0.57 12.05 -16.78
N THR A 117 0.13 13.15 -16.56
CA THR A 117 1.60 13.22 -16.59
C THR A 117 2.27 12.55 -15.38
N ASP A 118 1.51 12.08 -14.38
CA ASP A 118 2.04 11.62 -13.09
C ASP A 118 1.97 10.09 -12.93
N LEU A 119 3.12 9.44 -12.76
CA LEU A 119 3.25 8.00 -12.50
C LEU A 119 2.68 7.59 -11.12
N GLY A 120 1.87 6.53 -11.03
CA GLY A 120 1.43 5.96 -9.75
C GLY A 120 2.55 5.22 -8.99
N CYS A 121 2.55 5.27 -7.66
CA CYS A 121 3.61 4.64 -6.84
C CYS A 121 3.60 3.11 -6.89
N THR A 122 2.46 2.48 -7.17
CA THR A 122 2.35 1.03 -7.39
C THR A 122 3.17 0.62 -8.60
N GLU A 123 3.01 1.33 -9.72
CA GLU A 123 3.77 1.11 -10.95
C GLU A 123 5.25 1.50 -10.79
N ALA A 124 5.53 2.64 -10.14
CA ALA A 124 6.91 3.06 -9.88
C ALA A 124 7.68 2.01 -9.06
N ARG A 125 7.02 1.42 -8.06
CA ARG A 125 7.57 0.34 -7.24
C ARG A 125 7.80 -0.92 -8.05
N GLN A 126 6.85 -1.35 -8.87
CA GLN A 126 7.03 -2.50 -9.74
C GLN A 126 8.27 -2.34 -10.64
N ARG A 127 8.46 -1.18 -11.27
CA ARG A 127 9.64 -0.90 -12.11
C ARG A 127 10.96 -0.96 -11.33
N CYS A 128 10.95 -0.50 -10.07
CA CYS A 128 12.12 -0.62 -9.21
C CYS A 128 12.39 -2.08 -8.82
N GLU A 129 11.36 -2.87 -8.53
CA GLU A 129 11.50 -4.29 -8.18
C GLU A 129 11.97 -5.14 -9.38
N GLU A 130 11.61 -4.77 -10.61
CA GLU A 130 12.08 -5.44 -11.84
C GLU A 130 13.57 -5.16 -12.14
N GLU A 131 14.13 -4.06 -11.63
CA GLU A 131 15.54 -3.70 -11.75
C GLU A 131 16.33 -4.16 -10.52
N SER A 132 17.23 -5.16 -10.67
CA SER A 132 17.93 -5.80 -9.54
C SER A 132 18.67 -4.83 -8.60
N VAL A 133 19.24 -3.75 -9.15
CA VAL A 133 19.94 -2.72 -8.37
C VAL A 133 18.96 -1.89 -7.54
N CYS A 134 17.84 -1.49 -8.14
CA CYS A 134 16.80 -0.73 -7.43
C CYS A 134 16.09 -1.61 -6.39
N HIS A 135 15.82 -2.86 -6.73
CA HIS A 135 15.23 -3.83 -5.81
C HIS A 135 16.06 -3.98 -4.53
N SER A 136 17.39 -4.20 -4.66
CA SER A 136 18.30 -4.28 -3.50
C SER A 136 18.30 -2.98 -2.68
N ALA A 137 18.38 -1.83 -3.36
CA ALA A 137 18.33 -0.52 -2.70
C ALA A 137 16.99 -0.27 -1.96
N MET A 138 15.89 -0.81 -2.48
CA MET A 138 14.57 -0.74 -1.87
C MET A 138 14.48 -1.63 -0.61
N GLU A 139 15.10 -2.81 -0.60
CA GLU A 139 15.22 -3.65 0.61
C GLU A 139 16.03 -2.93 1.71
N ASP A 140 17.16 -2.31 1.34
CA ASP A 140 17.95 -1.48 2.24
C ASP A 140 17.12 -0.31 2.79
N TYR A 141 16.32 0.33 1.93
CA TYR A 141 15.42 1.41 2.35
C TYR A 141 14.41 0.93 3.39
N LEU A 142 13.77 -0.23 3.16
CA LEU A 142 12.78 -0.78 4.07
C LEU A 142 13.37 -1.17 5.44
N SER A 143 14.62 -1.64 5.45
CA SER A 143 15.31 -2.04 6.69
C SER A 143 15.86 -0.84 7.48
N ASN A 144 16.54 0.10 6.81
CA ASN A 144 17.25 1.20 7.45
C ASN A 144 16.33 2.36 7.86
N CYS A 145 15.18 2.52 7.19
CA CYS A 145 14.26 3.64 7.42
C CYS A 145 13.06 3.32 8.29
N GLY A 146 13.03 2.19 9.01
CA GLY A 146 11.91 1.83 9.90
C GLY A 146 11.54 2.92 10.92
N GLN A 147 12.52 3.67 11.47
CA GLN A 147 12.24 4.78 12.38
C GLN A 147 11.56 5.98 11.70
N LEU A 148 11.84 6.20 10.41
CA LEU A 148 11.19 7.22 9.60
C LEU A 148 9.74 6.86 9.33
N PHE A 149 9.45 5.60 8.95
CA PHE A 149 8.09 5.14 8.65
C PHE A 149 7.16 5.28 9.85
N ASN A 150 7.70 5.06 11.06
CA ASN A 150 6.99 5.23 12.32
C ASN A 150 6.94 6.70 12.81
N GLY A 151 7.37 7.66 11.99
CA GLY A 151 7.28 9.09 12.30
C GLY A 151 8.18 9.57 13.44
N ARG A 152 9.33 8.93 13.66
CA ARG A 152 10.26 9.29 14.75
C ARG A 152 11.35 10.27 14.29
N ARG A 153 12.25 9.80 13.42
CA ARG A 153 13.39 10.58 12.91
C ARG A 153 13.94 9.98 11.63
N CYS A 154 14.66 10.80 10.87
CA CYS A 154 15.50 10.37 9.76
C CYS A 154 16.92 10.13 10.28
N THR A 155 17.34 8.87 10.41
CA THR A 155 18.71 8.55 10.84
C THR A 155 19.71 8.88 9.72
N HIS A 156 21.00 9.00 10.08
CA HIS A 156 22.04 9.20 9.08
C HIS A 156 22.07 8.05 8.07
N GLU A 157 21.99 6.80 8.55
CA GLU A 157 21.92 5.60 7.72
C GLU A 157 20.72 5.63 6.76
N CYS A 158 19.52 5.91 7.26
CA CYS A 158 18.32 6.05 6.42
C CYS A 158 18.51 7.13 5.36
N ARG A 159 19.06 8.29 5.72
CA ARG A 159 19.32 9.39 4.78
C ARG A 159 20.27 8.98 3.67
N SER A 160 21.35 8.28 3.99
CA SER A 160 22.30 7.77 3.00
C SER A 160 21.66 6.73 2.08
N THR A 161 20.83 5.83 2.62
CA THR A 161 20.06 4.86 1.83
C THR A 161 19.07 5.55 0.88
N ILE A 162 18.36 6.58 1.33
CA ILE A 162 17.46 7.37 0.48
C ILE A 162 18.25 8.03 -0.66
N GLN A 163 19.38 8.65 -0.36
CA GLN A 163 20.23 9.28 -1.39
C GLN A 163 20.70 8.27 -2.44
N TYR A 164 21.10 7.08 -2.01
CA TYR A 164 21.48 6.00 -2.91
C TYR A 164 20.31 5.53 -3.77
N LEU A 165 19.15 5.26 -3.17
CA LEU A 165 17.94 4.86 -3.89
C LEU A 165 17.55 5.90 -4.96
N LEU A 166 17.62 7.19 -4.63
CA LEU A 166 17.30 8.29 -5.55
C LEU A 166 18.39 8.56 -6.60
N SER A 167 19.55 7.89 -6.53
CA SER A 167 20.55 7.92 -7.60
C SER A 167 20.21 6.96 -8.75
N ILE A 168 19.28 6.03 -8.53
CA ILE A 168 18.86 5.03 -9.51
C ILE A 168 17.65 5.57 -10.31
N PRO A 169 17.61 5.45 -11.65
CA PRO A 169 16.54 6.05 -12.46
C PRO A 169 15.11 5.61 -12.07
N SER A 170 14.90 4.32 -11.84
CA SER A 170 13.63 3.77 -11.35
C SER A 170 13.34 4.19 -9.90
N GLY A 171 14.37 4.38 -9.07
CA GLY A 171 14.27 4.90 -7.72
C GLY A 171 13.83 6.36 -7.63
N VAL A 172 14.25 7.23 -8.58
CA VAL A 172 13.74 8.61 -8.68
C VAL A 172 12.22 8.63 -8.84
N SER A 173 11.68 7.68 -9.60
CA SER A 173 10.25 7.58 -9.87
C SER A 173 9.44 7.29 -8.59
N LEU A 174 10.01 6.57 -7.61
CA LEU A 174 9.38 6.32 -6.30
C LEU A 174 9.19 7.60 -5.47
N ASN A 175 10.06 8.59 -5.68
CA ASN A 175 9.95 9.86 -4.97
C ASN A 175 8.83 10.74 -5.55
N THR A 176 8.76 10.84 -6.88
CA THR A 176 7.84 11.74 -7.58
C THR A 176 6.46 11.15 -7.84
N CYS A 177 6.27 9.85 -7.65
CA CYS A 177 5.01 9.18 -7.94
C CYS A 177 3.82 9.70 -7.12
N VAL A 178 2.60 9.49 -7.61
CA VAL A 178 1.37 9.75 -6.84
C VAL A 178 1.00 8.50 -6.05
N CYS A 179 0.78 8.65 -4.73
CA CYS A 179 0.39 7.53 -3.88
C CYS A 179 -0.95 6.94 -4.34
N ASP A 180 -0.90 5.67 -4.74
CA ASP A 180 -2.00 4.94 -5.34
C ASP A 180 -1.98 3.47 -4.87
N GLY A 181 -2.95 2.69 -5.31
CA GLY A 181 -3.07 1.28 -4.95
C GLY A 181 -3.30 1.04 -3.47
N VAL A 182 -3.10 -0.22 -3.05
CA VAL A 182 -3.46 -0.72 -1.71
C VAL A 182 -2.56 -0.15 -0.61
N GLU A 183 -1.35 0.28 -0.99
CA GLU A 183 -0.36 0.85 -0.09
C GLU A 183 -0.51 2.36 0.07
N ARG A 184 -1.47 3.00 -0.60
CA ARG A 184 -1.67 4.46 -0.58
C ARG A 184 -1.65 5.08 0.83
N PRO A 185 -2.40 4.60 1.83
CA PRO A 185 -2.39 5.21 3.17
C PRO A 185 -1.00 5.18 3.82
N PHE A 186 -0.25 4.10 3.58
CA PHE A 186 1.12 3.97 4.06
C PHE A 186 2.07 4.89 3.28
N CYS A 187 1.94 4.93 1.96
CA CYS A 187 2.71 5.81 1.08
C CYS A 187 2.57 7.29 1.48
N GLU A 188 1.34 7.77 1.71
CA GLU A 188 1.09 9.16 2.12
C GLU A 188 1.80 9.49 3.44
N VAL A 189 1.68 8.61 4.45
CA VAL A 189 2.37 8.78 5.74
C VAL A 189 3.89 8.77 5.59
N VAL A 190 4.44 7.87 4.76
CA VAL A 190 5.89 7.80 4.53
C VAL A 190 6.40 9.04 3.80
N LYS A 191 5.69 9.55 2.79
CA LYS A 191 6.06 10.79 2.09
C LYS A 191 6.01 12.00 3.02
N ASP A 192 4.99 12.10 3.86
CA ASP A 192 4.88 13.16 4.87
C ASP A 192 6.03 13.09 5.88
N ASN A 193 6.36 11.90 6.38
CA ASN A 193 7.47 11.69 7.29
C ASN A 193 8.81 12.03 6.63
N MET A 194 9.01 11.63 5.38
CA MET A 194 10.20 11.98 4.60
C MET A 194 10.39 13.50 4.53
N HIS A 195 9.33 14.23 4.15
CA HIS A 195 9.35 15.69 4.10
C HIS A 195 9.63 16.31 5.48
N LYS A 196 9.00 15.78 6.54
CA LYS A 196 9.12 16.31 7.89
C LYS A 196 10.49 16.06 8.53
N PHE A 197 11.07 14.88 8.34
CA PHE A 197 12.23 14.43 9.11
C PHE A 197 13.52 14.34 8.30
N CYS A 198 13.44 14.15 6.98
CA CYS A 198 14.61 14.01 6.11
C CYS A 198 14.96 15.30 5.35
N SER A 199 14.24 16.40 5.56
CA SER A 199 14.63 17.72 5.04
C SER A 199 16.00 18.14 5.61
N ILE A 200 17.02 18.08 4.75
CA ILE A 200 18.41 18.44 5.06
C ILE A 200 18.50 19.97 5.11
N ASN A 201 19.14 20.52 6.16
CA ASN A 201 19.47 21.94 6.31
C ASN A 201 19.85 22.62 4.98
N GLY A 202 18.92 23.35 4.35
CA GLY A 202 19.19 24.31 3.27
C GLY A 202 19.20 23.78 1.83
N GLN A 203 19.07 22.48 1.59
CA GLN A 203 18.82 21.94 0.25
C GLN A 203 17.64 20.99 0.33
N THR A 204 16.48 21.54 0.02
CA THR A 204 15.34 20.77 -0.43
C THR A 204 15.84 19.89 -1.59
N VAL A 205 15.52 18.59 -1.62
CA VAL A 205 15.83 17.64 -2.72
C VAL A 205 15.03 17.99 -3.99
N PHE A 206 15.12 19.24 -4.40
CA PHE A 206 14.40 19.86 -5.49
C PHE A 206 15.48 20.36 -6.44
N THR A 207 15.51 19.74 -7.61
CA THR A 207 16.02 20.31 -8.86
C THR A 207 17.44 20.86 -8.82
N ALA A 208 18.38 20.06 -9.32
CA ALA A 208 19.69 20.53 -9.76
C ALA A 208 19.52 21.62 -10.85
N GLY A 209 20.01 22.82 -10.56
CA GLY A 209 20.35 23.85 -11.53
C GLY A 209 21.74 24.41 -11.18
N PRO A 210 22.65 24.63 -12.15
CA PRO A 210 24.03 25.01 -11.85
C PRO A 210 24.12 26.52 -11.58
N GLY A 211 24.63 26.89 -10.40
CA GLY A 211 24.95 28.28 -10.04
C GLY A 211 26.04 28.33 -8.95
N PRO A 212 26.98 29.29 -9.01
CA PRO A 212 28.28 29.20 -8.33
C PRO A 212 28.19 29.55 -6.84
N GLY A 213 29.01 28.87 -6.02
CA GLY A 213 28.98 28.97 -4.56
C GLY A 213 29.51 30.29 -3.97
N PRO A 214 29.72 30.31 -2.64
CA PRO A 214 30.97 30.85 -2.13
C PRO A 214 31.60 29.95 -1.05
N GLY A 215 32.92 29.75 -1.19
CA GLY A 215 33.94 29.85 -0.12
C GLY A 215 33.92 28.90 1.08
N PRO A 216 35.05 28.25 1.43
CA PRO A 216 35.21 27.46 2.65
C PRO A 216 35.40 28.37 3.88
N ASP A 217 35.33 27.78 5.08
CA ASP A 217 36.03 28.16 6.34
C ASP A 217 35.08 28.12 7.56
N SER A 218 35.05 26.98 8.27
CA SER A 218 35.07 26.90 9.74
C SER A 218 35.03 25.44 10.17
N GLU A 219 36.19 24.94 10.58
CA GLU A 219 36.32 23.72 11.38
C GLU A 219 35.72 23.99 12.76
N GLU A 220 34.57 23.40 13.09
CA GLU A 220 34.12 23.27 14.48
C GLU A 220 34.18 21.80 14.92
N ASN A 221 35.24 21.54 15.68
CA ASN A 221 35.57 20.34 16.41
C ASN A 221 34.50 20.01 17.47
N TYR A 222 33.70 18.95 17.24
CA TYR A 222 32.84 18.39 18.28
C TYR A 222 33.55 17.24 19.00
N TYR A 223 34.04 17.54 20.21
CA TYR A 223 34.56 16.58 21.18
C TYR A 223 33.48 15.53 21.54
N TYR A 224 33.81 14.24 21.44
CA TYR A 224 33.04 13.16 22.07
C TYR A 224 33.49 13.04 23.54
N GLU A 225 32.61 13.31 24.49
CA GLU A 225 32.80 12.86 25.88
C GLU A 225 32.40 11.38 25.97
N ASP A 226 33.39 10.53 26.23
CA ASP A 226 33.26 9.10 26.48
C ASP A 226 32.58 8.89 27.84
N TYR A 227 31.38 8.31 27.86
CA TYR A 227 30.72 7.90 29.09
C TYR A 227 31.17 6.47 29.44
N ASP A 228 32.13 6.36 30.34
CA ASP A 228 32.51 5.10 30.98
C ASP A 228 31.29 4.44 31.64
N ILE A 229 30.82 3.31 31.08
CA ILE A 229 29.85 2.45 31.74
C ILE A 229 30.57 1.71 32.88
N ASN A 230 30.27 2.10 34.11
CA ASN A 230 30.83 1.49 35.32
C ASN A 230 30.38 0.01 35.44
N LYS A 231 31.36 -0.90 35.42
CA LYS A 231 31.20 -2.36 35.34
C LYS A 231 30.77 -3.02 36.66
N THR A 232 30.06 -2.31 37.54
CA THR A 232 29.81 -2.74 38.93
C THR A 232 28.39 -3.21 39.23
N ASP A 233 27.44 -3.15 38.27
CA ASP A 233 26.05 -3.60 38.51
C ASP A 233 25.74 -5.04 38.07
N LEU A 234 26.71 -5.83 37.62
CA LEU A 234 26.53 -7.26 37.36
C LEU A 234 26.81 -8.07 38.62
N LYS A 235 25.79 -8.25 39.47
CA LYS A 235 25.84 -9.24 40.56
C LYS A 235 25.58 -10.65 40.00
N PRO A 236 26.46 -11.64 40.26
CA PRO A 236 26.18 -13.03 39.96
C PRO A 236 25.51 -13.67 41.18
N GLU A 237 24.35 -14.32 41.00
CA GLU A 237 23.82 -15.25 42.00
C GLU A 237 24.11 -16.69 41.58
N ARG A 238 24.62 -17.42 42.58
CA ARG A 238 25.36 -18.67 42.51
C ARG A 238 24.43 -19.85 42.77
N SER A 239 24.66 -20.88 41.97
CA SER A 239 24.35 -22.31 42.07
C SER A 239 23.88 -22.93 43.42
N GLY A 240 23.01 -23.92 43.26
CA GLY A 240 22.93 -25.17 44.04
C GLY A 240 21.55 -25.79 43.83
N GLU A 241 21.33 -27.10 43.70
CA GLU A 241 22.14 -28.30 43.54
C GLU A 241 21.10 -29.41 43.21
N ALA A 242 21.49 -30.43 42.44
CA ALA A 242 21.00 -31.82 42.47
C ALA A 242 19.49 -32.13 42.32
N ASP A 243 19.14 -32.88 41.27
CA ASP A 243 19.08 -34.35 41.30
C ASP A 243 17.88 -35.00 40.55
N THR A 244 18.21 -36.14 39.94
CA THR A 244 17.35 -37.30 39.64
C THR A 244 16.40 -37.29 38.42
N ARG A 245 16.83 -38.07 37.42
CA ARG A 245 16.11 -39.08 36.60
C ARG A 245 14.56 -39.11 36.69
N THR A 246 13.89 -39.25 35.55
CA THR A 246 13.35 -40.55 35.02
C THR A 246 12.31 -40.30 33.92
N SER A 247 12.40 -41.12 32.88
CA SER A 247 11.52 -41.32 31.73
C SER A 247 10.04 -41.60 32.09
N GLY A 248 9.10 -41.23 31.23
CA GLY A 248 7.72 -41.73 31.29
C GLY A 248 6.78 -41.11 30.25
N SER A 249 6.57 -41.82 29.15
CA SER A 249 5.58 -41.53 28.10
C SER A 249 4.12 -41.80 28.55
N PRO A 250 3.11 -41.37 27.75
CA PRO A 250 1.76 -41.07 28.23
C PRO A 250 0.76 -42.22 28.06
N GLY A 251 -0.33 -42.18 28.84
CA GLY A 251 -1.52 -42.96 28.56
C GLY A 251 -2.63 -42.70 29.58
N HIS A 252 -3.78 -42.22 29.12
CA HIS A 252 -5.05 -42.91 29.34
C HIS A 252 -6.21 -42.25 28.58
N GLN A 253 -6.77 -43.02 27.64
CA GLN A 253 -8.16 -42.91 27.19
C GLN A 253 -9.07 -43.55 28.26
N HIS A 254 -10.22 -42.94 28.56
CA HIS A 254 -11.55 -43.52 28.29
C HIS A 254 -12.71 -42.61 28.75
N GLN A 255 -13.66 -42.46 27.81
CA GLN A 255 -15.09 -42.06 27.83
C GLN A 255 -15.98 -42.77 28.90
N PRO A 256 -17.34 -42.64 28.95
CA PRO A 256 -18.31 -41.71 28.30
C PRO A 256 -19.50 -41.19 29.20
N ARG A 257 -20.37 -40.34 28.60
CA ARG A 257 -21.86 -40.04 28.69
C ARG A 257 -22.78 -40.77 29.73
N PRO A 258 -24.03 -40.32 30.04
CA PRO A 258 -25.09 -39.70 29.17
C PRO A 258 -25.86 -38.51 29.84
N ARG A 259 -26.86 -37.81 29.26
CA ARG A 259 -27.90 -38.10 28.26
C ARG A 259 -28.22 -36.84 27.46
#